data_AF-A0A812M844-F1
#
_entry.id   AF-A0A812M844-F1
#
_cell.length_a   1.000
_cell.length_b   1.000
_cell.length_c   1.000
_cell.angle_alpha   90.00
_cell.angle_beta   90.00
_cell.angle_gamma   90.00
#
_symmetry.space_group_name_H-M   'P 1'
#
loop_
_entity.id
_entity.type
_entity.pdbx_description
1 polymer ?
#
loop_
_entity_poly.entity_id
_entity_poly.type
_entity_poly.pdbx_seq_one_letter_code
_entity_poly.pdbx_strand_id
1 'polypeptide(L)'
;MQVHMTNLKLFALGRRLTAKLCQVAALIGIASSLLFGSRWVMFLILETSVGPYYYLDNLGMEPGLLLLLFLLCFFGTICIQCCSLCIVACAALRAPSNDEAILSTAFLLFGNALLVLLGTALSVWALVRYWLSSDTFETRKWSTWLTVDIFLQICNTLTLSGMVGPKQWNRPMDAFRRLADLSGFGFASKRIAFPGHINRTAAKCIVSFPGKYSELWDEAVSTVSSQAVDTGLEPWSLACVFLTDAESGLGRHSENPDTPGKCWCHSIYGRVPAETYLCVVEVEPEHIDSQANRQLLSFKRSDAEAMGQLLVIKSDQSDTEWQIQLAEAARNAQQLCVEKDGRAPWGCQWFEKWKQNVDLAAQLGQELHVCRAQGPRKGALGSAL
;
A
#
# COMPACT_ATOMS: atom_id res chain seq x y z
N MET A 1 -4.37 22.25 -6.97
CA MET A 1 -5.47 21.40 -6.46
C MET A 1 -5.47 20.00 -7.08
N GLN A 2 -5.64 19.88 -8.40
CA GLN A 2 -5.67 18.58 -9.10
C GLN A 2 -4.51 17.64 -8.75
N VAL A 3 -3.26 18.13 -8.82
CA VAL A 3 -2.06 17.37 -8.44
C VAL A 3 -2.14 16.83 -7.00
N HIS A 4 -2.67 17.64 -6.07
CA HIS A 4 -2.82 17.24 -4.67
C HIS A 4 -3.87 16.14 -4.49
N MET A 5 -5.04 16.28 -5.13
CA MET A 5 -6.10 15.26 -5.09
C MET A 5 -5.62 13.93 -5.69
N THR A 6 -4.88 13.99 -6.80
CA THR A 6 -4.29 12.78 -7.40
C THR A 6 -3.25 12.15 -6.47
N ASN A 7 -2.43 12.94 -5.76
CA ASN A 7 -1.50 12.40 -4.76
C ASN A 7 -2.22 11.69 -3.61
N LEU A 8 -3.29 12.27 -3.07
CA LEU A 8 -4.13 11.60 -2.05
C LEU A 8 -4.66 10.26 -2.56
N LYS A 9 -5.13 10.24 -3.82
CA LYS A 9 -5.59 9.00 -4.46
C LYS A 9 -4.46 7.97 -4.62
N LEU A 10 -3.25 8.40 -5.00
CA LEU A 10 -2.09 7.53 -5.08
C LEU A 10 -1.68 6.98 -3.70
N PHE A 11 -1.80 7.77 -2.63
CA PHE A 11 -1.61 7.28 -1.26
C PHE A 11 -2.62 6.18 -0.91
N ALA A 12 -3.90 6.40 -1.20
CA ALA A 12 -4.96 5.41 -0.98
C ALA A 12 -4.75 4.12 -1.78
N LEU A 13 -4.19 4.22 -2.99
CA LEU A 13 -3.82 3.08 -3.84
C LEU A 13 -2.48 2.42 -3.44
N GLY A 14 -1.90 2.76 -2.28
CA GLY A 14 -0.65 2.17 -1.79
C GLY A 14 0.63 2.67 -2.48
N ARG A 15 0.54 3.65 -3.38
CA ARG A 15 1.68 4.22 -4.14
C ARG A 15 2.37 5.35 -3.38
N ARG A 16 2.69 5.13 -2.10
CA ARG A 16 3.22 6.16 -1.18
C ARG A 16 4.50 6.84 -1.69
N LEU A 17 5.45 6.07 -2.23
CA LEU A 17 6.71 6.62 -2.76
C LEU A 17 6.46 7.53 -3.96
N THR A 18 5.64 7.08 -4.91
CA THR A 18 5.26 7.86 -6.10
C THR A 18 4.55 9.16 -5.71
N ALA A 19 3.62 9.10 -4.76
CA ALA A 19 2.92 10.28 -4.25
C ALA A 19 3.88 11.29 -3.58
N LYS A 20 4.82 10.82 -2.76
CA LYS A 20 5.87 11.66 -2.15
C LYS A 20 6.76 12.31 -3.20
N LEU A 21 7.21 11.55 -4.21
CA LEU A 21 8.02 12.10 -5.32
C LEU A 21 7.26 13.20 -6.08
N CYS A 22 5.97 12.97 -6.39
CA CYS A 22 5.12 13.96 -7.02
C CYS A 22 4.91 15.20 -6.15
N GLN A 23 4.78 15.03 -4.83
CA GLN A 23 4.64 16.15 -3.90
C GLN A 23 5.92 17.00 -3.85
N VAL A 24 7.09 16.38 -3.77
CA VAL A 24 8.38 17.09 -3.80
C VAL A 24 8.56 17.82 -5.12
N ALA A 25 8.32 17.15 -6.25
CA ALA A 25 8.40 17.78 -7.57
C ALA A 25 7.42 18.96 -7.71
N ALA A 26 6.19 18.83 -7.23
CA ALA A 26 5.21 19.91 -7.24
C ALA A 26 5.66 21.11 -6.38
N LEU A 27 6.24 20.88 -5.20
CA LEU A 27 6.78 21.94 -4.34
C LEU A 27 7.94 22.68 -5.01
N ILE A 28 8.87 21.96 -5.64
CA ILE A 28 9.97 22.56 -6.41
C ILE A 28 9.42 23.41 -7.55
N GLY A 29 8.41 22.91 -8.27
CA GLY A 29 7.72 23.65 -9.33
C GLY A 29 7.08 24.94 -8.82
N ILE A 30 6.31 24.87 -7.72
CA ILE A 30 5.66 26.05 -7.12
C ILE A 30 6.71 27.09 -6.70
N ALA A 31 7.77 26.67 -5.99
CA ALA A 31 8.85 27.56 -5.59
C ALA A 31 9.52 28.24 -6.80
N SER A 32 9.80 27.47 -7.86
CA SER A 32 10.38 27.98 -9.11
C SER A 32 9.46 29.01 -9.79
N SER A 33 8.15 28.74 -9.83
CA SER A 33 7.15 29.66 -10.39
C SER A 33 7.03 30.96 -9.58
N LEU A 34 7.09 30.89 -8.25
CA LEU A 34 7.03 32.08 -7.39
C LEU A 34 8.27 32.97 -7.57
N LEU A 35 9.46 32.36 -7.66
CA LEU A 35 10.71 33.07 -7.92
C LEU A 35 10.74 33.70 -9.32
N PHE A 36 10.20 33.00 -10.33
CA PHE A 36 10.07 33.54 -11.68
C PHE A 36 9.09 34.72 -11.70
N GLY A 37 7.93 34.57 -11.08
CA GLY A 37 6.90 35.61 -11.00
C GLY A 37 7.36 36.84 -10.22
N SER A 38 8.05 36.68 -9.09
CA SER A 38 8.57 37.80 -8.32
C SER A 38 9.61 38.61 -9.10
N ARG A 39 10.48 37.96 -9.87
CA ARG A 39 11.43 38.63 -10.77
C ARG A 39 10.72 39.39 -11.88
N TRP A 40 9.67 38.82 -12.46
CA TRP A 40 8.85 39.50 -13.46
C TRP A 40 8.14 40.73 -12.91
N VAL A 41 7.55 40.63 -11.72
CA VAL A 41 6.90 41.77 -11.05
C VAL A 41 7.93 42.86 -10.71
N MET A 42 9.10 42.48 -10.18
CA MET A 42 10.20 43.42 -9.93
C MET A 42 10.67 44.10 -11.20
N PHE A 43 10.76 43.38 -12.32
CA PHE A 43 11.08 43.96 -13.62
C PHE A 43 10.05 45.02 -14.02
N LEU A 44 8.74 44.70 -13.97
CA LEU A 44 7.67 45.65 -14.31
C LEU A 44 7.64 46.89 -13.41
N ILE A 45 7.92 46.74 -12.11
CA ILE A 45 7.97 47.86 -11.17
C ILE A 45 9.19 48.75 -11.47
N LEU A 46 10.36 48.14 -11.65
CA LEU A 46 11.63 48.87 -11.83
C LEU A 46 11.83 49.42 -13.24
N GLU A 47 11.11 48.92 -14.25
CA GLU A 47 11.11 49.48 -15.61
C GLU A 47 10.62 50.95 -15.62
N THR A 48 9.88 51.37 -14.58
CA THR A 48 9.49 52.77 -14.37
C THR A 48 10.59 53.66 -13.76
N SER A 49 11.68 53.07 -13.24
CA SER A 49 12.73 53.77 -12.49
C SER A 49 14.13 53.28 -12.90
N VAL A 50 14.75 53.99 -13.85
CA VAL A 50 16.20 53.98 -14.20
C VAL A 50 16.94 52.64 -14.02
N GLY A 51 17.00 51.85 -15.09
CA GLY A 51 18.06 50.84 -15.34
C GLY A 51 17.98 49.50 -14.58
N PRO A 52 16.92 48.69 -14.76
CA PRO A 52 16.68 47.43 -14.02
C PRO A 52 17.66 46.27 -14.32
N TYR A 53 18.46 46.37 -15.38
CA TYR A 53 19.31 45.27 -15.83
C TYR A 53 20.46 44.92 -14.85
N TYR A 54 20.97 45.89 -14.09
CA TYR A 54 22.16 45.66 -13.26
C TYR A 54 21.91 44.90 -11.95
N TYR A 55 20.68 44.96 -11.40
CA TYR A 55 20.35 44.30 -10.12
C TYR A 55 19.89 42.85 -10.28
N LEU A 56 19.34 42.49 -11.44
CA LEU A 56 18.77 41.15 -11.66
C LEU A 56 19.83 40.08 -12.00
N ASP A 57 20.98 40.45 -12.56
CA ASP A 57 22.07 39.52 -12.90
C ASP A 57 22.80 38.97 -11.66
N ASN A 58 22.86 39.74 -10.56
CA ASN A 58 23.58 39.32 -9.35
C ASN A 58 22.92 38.18 -8.56
N LEU A 59 21.69 37.79 -8.90
CA LEU A 59 20.96 36.69 -8.24
C LEU A 59 21.29 35.30 -8.82
N GLY A 60 22.22 35.20 -9.78
CA GLY A 60 22.91 33.95 -10.15
C GLY A 60 22.07 32.88 -10.86
N MET A 61 20.77 33.07 -11.05
CA MET A 61 19.93 32.15 -11.84
C MET A 61 19.30 32.87 -13.02
N GLU A 62 19.49 32.34 -14.22
CA GLU A 62 18.81 32.84 -15.42
C GLU A 62 17.29 32.62 -15.32
N PRO A 63 16.45 33.61 -15.66
CA PRO A 63 14.99 33.45 -15.68
C PRO A 63 14.51 32.25 -16.52
N GLY A 64 15.23 31.95 -17.61
CA GLY A 64 14.96 30.78 -18.45
C GLY A 64 15.10 29.46 -17.70
N LEU A 65 16.08 29.33 -16.79
CA LEU A 65 16.29 28.13 -16.00
C LEU A 65 15.17 27.91 -14.97
N LEU A 66 14.70 28.98 -14.32
CA LEU A 66 13.56 28.94 -13.39
C LEU A 66 12.28 28.48 -14.09
N LEU A 67 12.01 29.03 -15.28
CA LEU A 67 10.88 28.64 -16.10
C LEU A 67 10.99 27.18 -16.55
N LEU A 68 12.16 26.77 -17.04
CA LEU A 68 12.42 25.38 -17.46
C LEU A 68 12.22 24.40 -16.28
N LEU A 69 12.76 24.71 -15.11
CA LEU A 69 12.62 23.88 -13.91
C LEU A 69 11.15 23.77 -13.49
N PHE A 70 10.41 24.87 -13.50
CA PHE A 70 8.96 24.87 -13.26
C PHE A 70 8.24 23.91 -14.22
N LEU A 71 8.49 24.05 -15.53
CA LEU A 71 7.83 23.22 -16.56
C LEU A 71 8.21 21.74 -16.40
N LEU A 72 9.48 21.42 -16.18
CA LEU A 72 9.95 20.04 -15.97
C LEU A 72 9.30 19.41 -14.73
N CYS A 73 9.28 20.12 -13.61
CA CYS A 73 8.65 19.65 -12.37
C CYS A 73 7.13 19.46 -12.55
N PHE A 74 6.48 20.38 -13.25
CA PHE A 74 5.04 20.35 -13.48
C PHE A 74 4.62 19.20 -14.39
N PHE A 75 5.18 19.12 -15.61
CA PHE A 75 4.89 18.05 -16.55
C PHE A 75 5.42 16.69 -16.07
N GLY A 76 6.58 16.66 -15.41
CA GLY A 76 7.11 15.46 -14.79
C GLY A 76 6.14 14.89 -13.74
N THR A 77 5.60 15.73 -12.87
CA THR A 77 4.58 15.32 -11.89
C THR A 77 3.35 14.72 -12.58
N ILE A 78 2.83 15.38 -13.61
CA ILE A 78 1.64 14.92 -14.34
C ILE A 78 1.89 13.59 -15.03
N CYS A 79 3.02 13.44 -15.71
CA CYS A 79 3.41 12.19 -16.37
C CYS A 79 3.53 11.04 -15.35
N ILE A 80 4.20 11.26 -14.23
CA ILE A 80 4.35 10.24 -13.18
C ILE A 80 2.98 9.85 -12.60
N GLN A 81 2.11 10.83 -12.32
CA GLN A 81 0.77 10.58 -11.82
C GLN A 81 -0.07 9.76 -12.82
N CYS A 82 -0.09 10.16 -14.09
CA CYS A 82 -0.84 9.45 -15.14
C CYS A 82 -0.33 8.02 -15.32
N CYS A 83 1.00 7.83 -15.42
CA CYS A 83 1.61 6.51 -15.51
C CYS A 83 1.24 5.64 -14.31
N SER A 84 1.27 6.18 -13.09
CA SER A 84 0.93 5.44 -11.88
C SER A 84 -0.54 5.00 -11.86
N LEU A 85 -1.47 5.90 -12.23
CA LEU A 85 -2.89 5.57 -12.36
C LEU A 85 -3.13 4.49 -13.41
N CYS A 86 -2.51 4.60 -14.60
CA CYS A 86 -2.60 3.60 -15.66
C CYS A 86 -2.03 2.24 -15.22
N ILE A 87 -0.92 2.20 -14.49
CA ILE A 87 -0.34 0.95 -13.97
C ILE A 87 -1.32 0.26 -13.01
N VAL A 88 -1.93 1.03 -12.10
CA VAL A 88 -2.93 0.48 -11.16
C VAL A 88 -4.19 0.01 -11.89
N ALA A 89 -4.65 0.77 -12.88
CA ALA A 89 -5.78 0.39 -13.72
C ALA A 89 -5.51 -0.92 -14.48
N CYS A 90 -4.33 -1.05 -15.11
CA CYS A 90 -3.90 -2.27 -15.77
C CYS A 90 -3.80 -3.46 -14.82
N ALA A 91 -3.34 -3.24 -13.58
CA ALA A 91 -3.29 -4.29 -12.57
C ALA A 91 -4.70 -4.77 -12.19
N ALA A 92 -5.64 -3.82 -12.01
CA ALA A 92 -7.04 -4.13 -11.74
C ALA A 92 -7.72 -4.90 -12.88
N LEU A 93 -7.43 -4.55 -14.15
CA LEU A 93 -7.95 -5.28 -15.32
C LEU A 93 -7.39 -6.71 -15.46
N ARG A 94 -6.21 -6.98 -14.91
CA ARG A 94 -5.57 -8.31 -14.97
C ARG A 94 -5.95 -9.20 -13.79
N ALA A 95 -6.59 -8.66 -12.76
CA ALA A 95 -7.05 -9.46 -11.65
C ALA A 95 -8.10 -10.47 -12.16
N PRO A 96 -8.01 -11.75 -11.82
CA PRO A 96 -8.91 -12.80 -12.32
C PRO A 96 -10.36 -12.70 -11.82
N SER A 97 -10.74 -11.60 -11.14
CA SER A 97 -12.09 -11.39 -10.63
C SER A 97 -13.01 -10.84 -11.72
N ASN A 98 -14.13 -11.51 -11.99
CA ASN A 98 -15.27 -10.97 -12.75
C ASN A 98 -16.09 -9.92 -11.96
N ASP A 99 -15.45 -9.18 -11.03
CA ASP A 99 -16.13 -8.15 -10.24
C ASP A 99 -16.28 -6.87 -11.08
N GLU A 100 -17.52 -6.59 -11.50
CA GLU A 100 -17.87 -5.39 -12.27
C GLU A 100 -17.42 -4.09 -11.58
N ALA A 101 -17.31 -4.07 -10.24
CA ALA A 101 -16.87 -2.90 -9.50
C ALA A 101 -15.36 -2.64 -9.71
N ILE A 102 -14.55 -3.69 -9.78
CA ILE A 102 -13.10 -3.58 -10.04
C ILE A 102 -12.88 -3.10 -11.47
N LEU A 103 -13.61 -3.66 -12.43
CA LEU A 103 -13.57 -3.26 -13.82
C LEU A 103 -13.98 -1.78 -14.00
N SER A 104 -15.08 -1.37 -13.38
CA SER A 104 -15.53 0.02 -13.39
C SER A 104 -14.50 0.97 -12.78
N THR A 105 -13.86 0.56 -11.68
CA THR A 105 -12.81 1.35 -11.03
C THR A 105 -11.59 1.51 -11.94
N ALA A 106 -11.18 0.45 -12.65
CA ALA A 106 -10.09 0.52 -13.61
C ALA A 106 -10.37 1.53 -14.74
N PHE A 107 -11.59 1.52 -15.30
CA PHE A 107 -12.00 2.51 -16.30
C PHE A 107 -12.00 3.94 -15.75
N LEU A 108 -12.46 4.15 -14.51
CA LEU A 108 -12.41 5.46 -13.86
C LEU A 108 -10.97 5.93 -13.62
N LEU A 109 -10.03 5.02 -13.32
CA LEU A 109 -8.61 5.37 -13.18
C LEU A 109 -7.99 5.81 -14.52
N PHE A 110 -8.34 5.16 -15.63
CA PHE A 110 -7.95 5.61 -16.97
C PHE A 110 -8.58 6.97 -17.32
N GLY A 111 -9.88 7.13 -17.03
CA GLY A 111 -10.57 8.41 -17.20
C GLY A 111 -9.88 9.53 -16.42
N ASN A 112 -9.49 9.28 -15.18
CA ASN A 112 -8.74 10.24 -14.37
C ASN A 112 -7.36 10.56 -14.94
N ALA A 113 -6.61 9.56 -15.40
CA ALA A 113 -5.31 9.79 -16.04
C ALA A 113 -5.46 10.70 -17.27
N LEU A 114 -6.49 10.43 -18.09
CA LEU A 114 -6.79 11.24 -19.27
C LEU A 114 -7.21 12.67 -18.91
N LEU A 115 -8.13 12.83 -17.96
CA LEU A 115 -8.59 14.15 -17.49
C LEU A 115 -7.47 14.97 -16.87
N VAL A 116 -6.56 14.31 -16.14
CA VAL A 116 -5.39 14.97 -15.55
C VAL A 116 -4.49 15.54 -16.65
N LEU A 117 -4.23 14.76 -17.70
CA LEU A 117 -3.42 15.18 -18.85
C LEU A 117 -4.12 16.27 -19.68
N LEU A 118 -5.37 16.05 -20.07
CA LEU A 118 -6.13 16.95 -20.94
C LEU A 118 -6.42 18.30 -20.27
N GLY A 119 -6.84 18.28 -19.01
CA GLY A 119 -7.11 19.52 -18.26
C GLY A 119 -5.88 20.40 -18.23
N THR A 120 -4.72 19.84 -17.90
CA THR A 120 -3.48 20.63 -17.90
C THR A 120 -3.06 21.09 -19.29
N ALA A 121 -3.14 20.24 -20.31
CA ALA A 121 -2.80 20.62 -21.67
C ALA A 121 -3.65 21.80 -22.16
N LEU A 122 -4.95 21.80 -21.83
CA LEU A 122 -5.87 22.88 -22.18
C LEU A 122 -5.59 24.17 -21.41
N SER A 123 -5.29 24.10 -20.11
CA SER A 123 -4.91 25.29 -19.35
C SER A 123 -3.62 25.93 -19.89
N VAL A 124 -2.61 25.10 -20.22
CA VAL A 124 -1.36 25.58 -20.81
C VAL A 124 -1.61 26.18 -22.20
N TRP A 125 -2.41 25.51 -23.03
CA TRP A 125 -2.76 26.01 -24.35
C TRP A 125 -3.51 27.34 -24.28
N ALA A 126 -4.49 27.47 -23.38
CA ALA A 126 -5.22 28.70 -23.14
C ALA A 126 -4.29 29.83 -22.66
N LEU A 127 -3.36 29.54 -21.76
CA LEU A 127 -2.37 30.51 -21.28
C LEU A 127 -1.43 30.97 -22.41
N VAL A 128 -0.83 30.04 -23.16
CA VAL A 128 0.08 30.35 -24.28
C VAL A 128 -0.63 31.19 -25.32
N ARG A 129 -1.84 30.79 -25.68
CA ARG A 129 -2.66 31.54 -26.63
C ARG A 129 -2.90 32.96 -26.08
N TYR A 130 -3.28 33.10 -24.80
CA TYR A 130 -3.60 34.42 -24.21
C TYR A 130 -2.43 35.38 -24.33
N TRP A 131 -1.21 34.87 -24.08
CA TRP A 131 0.03 35.63 -24.23
C TRP A 131 0.38 35.98 -25.68
N LEU A 132 0.11 35.09 -26.63
CA LEU A 132 0.41 35.32 -28.05
C LEU A 132 -0.63 36.20 -28.78
N SER A 133 -1.79 36.40 -28.16
CA SER A 133 -2.90 37.16 -28.74
C SER A 133 -2.70 38.66 -28.53
N SER A 134 -2.06 39.34 -29.48
CA SER A 134 -1.93 40.79 -29.50
C SER A 134 -3.20 41.55 -29.91
N ASP A 135 -4.27 40.84 -30.32
CA ASP A 135 -5.43 41.45 -30.99
C ASP A 135 -6.73 41.39 -30.16
N THR A 136 -7.40 42.55 -30.08
CA THR A 136 -8.59 42.79 -29.23
C THR A 136 -9.84 42.01 -29.67
N PHE A 137 -9.90 41.54 -30.92
CA PHE A 137 -11.08 40.90 -31.51
C PHE A 137 -11.24 39.42 -31.16
N GLU A 138 -10.19 38.74 -30.69
CA GLU A 138 -10.26 37.33 -30.31
C GLU A 138 -10.95 37.11 -28.95
N THR A 139 -11.16 38.17 -28.14
CA THR A 139 -11.71 38.16 -26.75
C THR A 139 -12.95 37.28 -26.55
N ARG A 140 -13.83 37.13 -27.54
CA ARG A 140 -15.05 36.31 -27.43
C ARG A 140 -14.79 34.79 -27.52
N LYS A 141 -13.76 34.33 -28.26
CA LYS A 141 -13.41 32.90 -28.34
C LYS A 141 -12.72 32.38 -27.07
N TRP A 142 -12.04 33.26 -26.33
CA TRP A 142 -11.41 32.92 -25.04
C TRP A 142 -12.40 32.43 -24.01
N SER A 143 -13.57 33.06 -23.94
CA SER A 143 -14.62 32.70 -22.99
C SER A 143 -15.04 31.24 -23.16
N THR A 144 -15.13 30.75 -24.41
CA THR A 144 -15.49 29.36 -24.69
C THR A 144 -14.41 28.38 -24.22
N TRP A 145 -13.14 28.62 -24.52
CA TRP A 145 -12.05 27.73 -24.11
C TRP A 145 -11.81 27.73 -22.62
N LEU A 146 -11.91 28.89 -21.96
CA LEU A 146 -11.85 28.99 -20.51
C LEU A 146 -13.02 28.24 -19.85
N THR A 147 -14.22 28.32 -20.41
CA THR A 147 -15.39 27.58 -19.90
C THR A 147 -15.20 26.08 -20.05
N VAL A 148 -14.64 25.61 -21.17
CA VAL A 148 -14.31 24.19 -21.39
C VAL A 148 -13.23 23.71 -20.42
N ASP A 149 -12.19 24.51 -20.19
CA ASP A 149 -11.12 24.22 -19.22
C ASP A 149 -11.69 24.11 -17.79
N ILE A 150 -12.46 25.11 -17.34
CA ILE A 150 -13.13 25.09 -16.03
C ILE A 150 -14.04 23.87 -15.91
N PHE A 151 -14.84 23.58 -16.93
CA PHE A 151 -15.72 22.41 -16.93
C PHE A 151 -14.95 21.10 -16.79
N LEU A 152 -13.85 20.93 -17.54
CA LEU A 152 -13.00 19.74 -17.45
C LEU A 152 -12.31 19.63 -16.09
N GLN A 153 -11.87 20.73 -15.50
CA GLN A 153 -11.29 20.75 -14.15
C GLN A 153 -12.32 20.40 -13.08
N ILE A 154 -13.56 20.86 -13.21
CA ILE A 154 -14.68 20.48 -12.33
C ILE A 154 -14.96 18.99 -12.48
N CYS A 155 -15.13 18.49 -13.70
CA CYS A 155 -15.34 17.06 -13.96
C CYS A 155 -14.19 16.21 -13.40
N ASN A 156 -12.94 16.64 -13.58
CA ASN A 156 -11.78 15.96 -13.02
C ASN A 156 -11.82 15.96 -11.49
N THR A 157 -12.14 17.09 -10.86
CA THR A 157 -12.26 17.19 -9.40
C THR A 157 -13.35 16.27 -8.86
N LEU A 158 -14.52 16.23 -9.50
CA LEU A 158 -15.64 15.35 -9.14
C LEU A 158 -15.33 13.86 -9.33
N THR A 159 -14.56 13.51 -10.36
CA THR A 159 -14.13 12.13 -10.61
C THR A 159 -12.97 11.72 -9.68
N LEU A 160 -12.12 12.68 -9.28
CA LEU A 160 -11.03 12.48 -8.32
C LEU A 160 -11.54 12.39 -6.87
N SER A 161 -12.59 13.12 -6.50
CA SER A 161 -13.19 13.09 -5.16
C SER A 161 -13.95 11.79 -4.86
N GLY A 162 -14.12 10.91 -5.86
CA GLY A 162 -14.90 9.67 -5.71
C GLY A 162 -16.41 9.91 -5.63
N MET A 163 -16.87 11.14 -5.88
CA MET A 163 -18.30 11.50 -5.90
C MET A 163 -19.01 11.04 -7.17
N VAL A 164 -18.27 10.76 -8.25
CA VAL A 164 -18.80 10.23 -9.51
C VAL A 164 -18.38 8.77 -9.66
N GLY A 165 -19.35 7.87 -9.48
CA GLY A 165 -19.23 6.43 -9.71
C GLY A 165 -20.60 5.76 -9.68
N PRO A 166 -20.72 4.48 -10.07
CA PRO A 166 -22.02 3.80 -10.19
C PRO A 166 -22.82 3.87 -8.88
N LYS A 167 -24.15 4.06 -8.98
CA LYS A 167 -25.09 4.23 -7.85
C LYS A 167 -25.02 3.14 -6.76
N GLN A 168 -24.36 2.02 -7.02
CA GLN A 168 -24.14 0.94 -6.06
C GLN A 168 -22.97 1.20 -5.10
N TRP A 169 -22.19 2.27 -5.30
CA TRP A 169 -21.15 2.71 -4.37
C TRP A 169 -21.70 3.48 -3.18
N ASN A 170 -22.48 2.79 -2.34
CA ASN A 170 -22.76 3.30 -1.00
C ASN A 170 -21.50 3.32 -0.11
N ARG A 171 -20.37 2.74 -0.58
CA ARG A 171 -19.05 2.69 0.08
C ARG A 171 -17.90 2.73 -0.94
N PRO A 172 -17.62 3.86 -1.61
CA PRO A 172 -16.59 3.95 -2.65
C PRO A 172 -15.19 3.61 -2.13
N MET A 173 -14.91 3.90 -0.85
CA MET A 173 -13.64 3.54 -0.20
C MET A 173 -13.40 2.04 -0.08
N ASP A 174 -14.45 1.21 0.00
CA ASP A 174 -14.29 -0.25 0.10
C ASP A 174 -13.79 -0.85 -1.21
N ALA A 175 -14.21 -0.32 -2.36
CA ALA A 175 -13.71 -0.77 -3.66
C ALA A 175 -12.25 -0.32 -3.89
N PHE A 176 -11.90 0.90 -3.47
CA PHE A 176 -10.49 1.35 -3.47
C PHE A 176 -9.63 0.49 -2.55
N ARG A 177 -10.15 0.11 -1.38
CA ARG A 177 -9.47 -0.78 -0.44
C ARG A 177 -9.27 -2.17 -1.02
N ARG A 178 -10.30 -2.78 -1.63
CA ARG A 178 -10.17 -4.05 -2.37
C ARG A 178 -9.14 -3.97 -3.50
N LEU A 179 -9.08 -2.83 -4.21
CA LEU A 179 -8.08 -2.61 -5.25
C LEU A 179 -6.65 -2.52 -4.68
N ALA A 180 -6.50 -1.89 -3.52
CA ALA A 180 -5.23 -1.84 -2.79
C ALA A 180 -4.86 -3.24 -2.25
N ASP A 181 -5.83 -4.01 -1.78
CA ASP A 181 -5.66 -5.38 -1.31
C ASP A 181 -5.17 -6.28 -2.48
N LEU A 182 -5.78 -6.16 -3.66
CA LEU A 182 -5.37 -6.85 -4.90
C LEU A 182 -3.99 -6.42 -5.41
N SER A 183 -3.54 -5.21 -5.09
CA SER A 183 -2.18 -4.74 -5.41
C SER A 183 -1.10 -5.33 -4.49
N GLY A 184 -1.46 -6.29 -3.63
CA GLY A 184 -0.56 -7.01 -2.72
C GLY A 184 -0.46 -6.40 -1.33
N PHE A 185 -1.37 -5.49 -0.97
CA PHE A 185 -1.42 -4.84 0.35
C PHE A 185 -2.62 -5.28 1.19
N GLY A 186 -3.14 -6.47 0.92
CA GLY A 186 -4.27 -7.07 1.63
C GLY A 186 -4.06 -7.11 3.13
N PHE A 187 -4.68 -6.18 3.85
CA PHE A 187 -5.00 -6.42 5.25
C PHE A 187 -5.93 -7.62 5.28
N ALA A 188 -5.50 -8.69 5.94
CA ALA A 188 -6.32 -9.82 6.35
C ALA A 188 -7.54 -9.32 7.14
N SER A 189 -8.61 -8.95 6.46
CA SER A 189 -9.84 -8.42 7.08
C SER A 189 -10.65 -9.51 7.76
N LYS A 190 -10.28 -10.77 7.57
CA LYS A 190 -10.81 -11.92 8.30
C LYS A 190 -9.64 -12.75 8.83
N ARG A 191 -9.56 -12.91 10.16
CA ARG A 191 -8.65 -13.89 10.78
C ARG A 191 -9.10 -15.28 10.31
N ILE A 192 -8.20 -16.01 9.66
CA ILE A 192 -8.43 -17.39 9.27
C ILE A 192 -7.43 -18.23 10.06
N ALA A 193 -7.93 -18.83 11.14
CA ALA A 193 -7.21 -19.90 11.80
C ALA A 193 -7.38 -21.18 10.97
N PHE A 194 -6.27 -21.81 10.62
CA PHE A 194 -6.25 -23.06 9.87
C PHE A 194 -5.26 -24.02 10.55
N PRO A 195 -5.74 -25.04 11.28
CA PRO A 195 -4.89 -25.97 12.03
C PRO A 195 -4.23 -27.06 11.15
N GLY A 196 -4.42 -27.00 9.84
CA GLY A 196 -4.16 -28.10 8.91
C GLY A 196 -5.34 -29.06 8.80
N HIS A 197 -5.35 -29.85 7.73
CA HIS A 197 -6.34 -30.90 7.48
C HIS A 197 -5.66 -32.10 6.83
N ILE A 198 -5.59 -33.22 7.55
CA ILE A 198 -5.04 -34.48 7.03
C ILE A 198 -6.19 -35.41 6.69
N ASN A 199 -6.34 -35.70 5.40
CA ASN A 199 -7.34 -36.62 4.90
C ASN A 199 -6.74 -38.03 4.83
N ARG A 200 -7.34 -39.01 5.54
CA ARG A 200 -6.83 -40.39 5.61
C ARG A 200 -6.81 -41.12 4.27
N THR A 201 -7.63 -40.71 3.30
CA THR A 201 -7.71 -41.33 1.98
C THR A 201 -6.89 -40.59 0.92
N ALA A 202 -6.27 -39.45 1.26
CA ALA A 202 -5.43 -38.71 0.33
C ALA A 202 -4.14 -39.47 0.07
N ALA A 203 -3.71 -39.50 -1.20
CA ALA A 203 -2.41 -40.02 -1.59
C ALA A 203 -1.29 -38.97 -1.44
N LYS A 204 -1.66 -37.67 -1.38
CA LYS A 204 -0.74 -36.54 -1.43
C LYS A 204 -1.03 -35.55 -0.30
N CYS A 205 0.03 -34.91 0.21
CA CYS A 205 -0.05 -33.91 1.27
C CYS A 205 0.82 -32.70 0.95
N ILE A 206 0.23 -31.51 0.94
CA ILE A 206 1.00 -30.25 0.84
C ILE A 206 1.48 -29.88 2.25
N VAL A 207 2.80 -29.77 2.41
CA VAL A 207 3.44 -29.52 3.71
C VAL A 207 4.07 -28.13 3.84
N SER A 208 4.06 -27.31 2.79
CA SER A 208 4.57 -25.93 2.84
C SER A 208 3.61 -24.92 2.23
N PHE A 209 3.62 -23.70 2.79
CA PHE A 209 2.78 -22.62 2.31
C PHE A 209 3.30 -22.07 0.97
N PRO A 210 2.43 -21.86 -0.04
CA PRO A 210 2.84 -21.31 -1.33
C PRO A 210 3.27 -19.82 -1.30
N GLY A 211 3.33 -19.19 -0.12
CA GLY A 211 3.85 -17.83 0.03
C GLY A 211 2.93 -16.80 -0.62
N LYS A 212 3.42 -16.16 -1.69
CA LYS A 212 2.81 -14.99 -2.37
C LYS A 212 1.40 -15.23 -2.93
N TYR A 213 0.94 -16.47 -3.04
CA TYR A 213 -0.29 -16.84 -3.72
C TYR A 213 -1.44 -17.11 -2.75
N SER A 214 -2.01 -16.06 -2.15
CA SER A 214 -3.14 -16.16 -1.23
C SER A 214 -4.37 -16.79 -1.89
N GLU A 215 -4.63 -16.52 -3.17
CA GLU A 215 -5.76 -17.09 -3.92
C GLU A 215 -5.62 -18.62 -4.08
N LEU A 216 -4.42 -19.11 -4.44
CA LEU A 216 -4.15 -20.55 -4.54
C LEU A 216 -4.24 -21.24 -3.18
N TRP A 217 -3.92 -20.51 -2.10
CA TRP A 217 -4.09 -21.01 -0.75
C TRP A 217 -5.58 -21.11 -0.37
N ASP A 218 -6.38 -20.10 -0.67
CA ASP A 218 -7.82 -20.12 -0.41
C ASP A 218 -8.52 -21.23 -1.22
N GLU A 219 -8.08 -21.46 -2.46
CA GLU A 219 -8.51 -22.58 -3.29
C GLU A 219 -8.10 -23.93 -2.67
N ALA A 220 -6.86 -24.08 -2.21
CA ALA A 220 -6.40 -25.31 -1.56
C ALA A 220 -7.17 -25.59 -0.24
N VAL A 221 -7.35 -24.57 0.61
CA VAL A 221 -8.10 -24.70 1.86
C VAL A 221 -9.57 -25.01 1.60
N SER A 222 -10.20 -24.35 0.63
CA SER A 222 -11.60 -24.61 0.26
C SER A 222 -11.78 -26.01 -0.30
N THR A 223 -10.93 -26.43 -1.25
CA THR A 223 -10.94 -27.79 -1.84
C THR A 223 -10.83 -28.89 -0.79
N VAL A 224 -10.01 -28.66 0.25
CA VAL A 224 -9.82 -29.62 1.34
C VAL A 224 -10.95 -29.56 2.38
N SER A 225 -11.59 -28.39 2.57
CA SER A 225 -12.66 -28.19 3.56
C SER A 225 -14.03 -28.64 3.06
N SER A 226 -14.35 -28.42 1.78
CA SER A 226 -15.52 -29.01 1.13
C SER A 226 -15.15 -30.44 0.74
N GLN A 227 -15.54 -31.42 1.56
CA GLN A 227 -15.36 -32.85 1.26
C GLN A 227 -15.54 -33.11 -0.24
N ALA A 228 -14.46 -33.52 -0.92
CA ALA A 228 -14.41 -33.78 -2.36
C ALA A 228 -15.20 -35.04 -2.75
N VAL A 229 -16.49 -35.08 -2.39
CA VAL A 229 -17.37 -36.25 -2.58
C VAL A 229 -17.98 -36.27 -3.99
N ASP A 230 -18.06 -35.13 -4.69
CA ASP A 230 -18.79 -35.06 -5.98
C ASP A 230 -17.97 -34.61 -7.21
N THR A 231 -16.68 -34.26 -7.08
CA THR A 231 -15.90 -33.72 -8.21
C THR A 231 -15.01 -34.73 -8.92
N GLY A 232 -14.93 -35.98 -8.44
CA GLY A 232 -14.06 -37.02 -9.03
C GLY A 232 -12.55 -36.73 -8.95
N LEU A 233 -12.16 -35.67 -8.23
CA LEU A 233 -10.77 -35.31 -7.99
C LEU A 233 -10.21 -36.11 -6.81
N GLU A 234 -8.97 -36.54 -6.91
CA GLU A 234 -8.28 -37.20 -5.80
C GLU A 234 -8.21 -36.25 -4.58
N PRO A 235 -8.52 -36.72 -3.36
CA PRO A 235 -8.43 -35.90 -2.17
C PRO A 235 -6.97 -35.56 -1.83
N TRP A 236 -6.73 -34.33 -1.39
CA TRP A 236 -5.43 -33.84 -0.91
C TRP A 236 -5.47 -33.61 0.61
N SER A 237 -4.34 -33.83 1.27
CA SER A 237 -4.08 -33.34 2.63
C SER A 237 -3.34 -31.99 2.58
N LEU A 238 -3.53 -31.18 3.62
CA LEU A 238 -2.89 -29.89 3.79
C LEU A 238 -2.35 -29.77 5.22
N ALA A 239 -1.05 -30.01 5.41
CA ALA A 239 -0.43 -30.01 6.74
C ALA A 239 -0.09 -28.60 7.26
N CYS A 240 -0.10 -27.59 6.39
CA CYS A 240 0.23 -26.21 6.75
C CYS A 240 -0.70 -25.63 7.84
N VAL A 241 -0.12 -24.81 8.73
CA VAL A 241 -0.80 -24.31 9.93
C VAL A 241 -0.72 -22.78 10.00
N PHE A 242 -1.85 -22.13 10.27
CA PHE A 242 -1.99 -20.70 10.52
C PHE A 242 -2.78 -20.50 11.81
N LEU A 243 -2.13 -20.02 12.86
CA LEU A 243 -2.79 -19.71 14.14
C LEU A 243 -2.82 -18.20 14.28
N THR A 244 -3.96 -17.60 13.96
CA THR A 244 -4.09 -16.14 13.81
C THR A 244 -4.71 -15.45 15.02
N ASP A 245 -5.04 -16.18 16.08
CA ASP A 245 -5.67 -15.65 17.30
C ASP A 245 -5.32 -16.51 18.52
N ALA A 246 -5.61 -15.99 19.71
CA ALA A 246 -5.26 -16.65 20.98
C ALA A 246 -5.94 -18.03 21.16
N GLU A 247 -7.14 -18.19 20.59
CA GLU A 247 -7.91 -19.44 20.66
C GLU A 247 -7.24 -20.55 19.84
N SER A 248 -6.86 -20.22 18.60
CA SER A 248 -6.15 -21.12 17.69
C SER A 248 -4.71 -21.40 18.14
N GLY A 249 -4.06 -20.47 18.86
CA GLY A 249 -2.77 -20.71 19.51
C GLY A 249 -1.70 -19.66 19.22
N LEU A 250 -2.08 -18.48 18.74
CA LEU A 250 -1.18 -17.32 18.67
C LEU A 250 -0.56 -17.03 20.05
N GLY A 251 0.75 -16.83 20.08
CA GLY A 251 1.50 -16.59 21.32
C GLY A 251 1.72 -17.84 22.19
N ARG A 252 1.19 -19.00 21.81
CA ARG A 252 1.43 -20.26 22.54
C ARG A 252 2.76 -20.90 22.14
N HIS A 253 3.38 -21.53 23.12
CA HIS A 253 4.66 -22.21 22.99
C HIS A 253 4.51 -23.70 23.27
N SER A 254 5.15 -24.53 22.45
CA SER A 254 5.22 -25.97 22.68
C SER A 254 6.65 -26.36 23.02
N GLU A 255 6.78 -27.29 23.97
CA GLU A 255 8.06 -27.85 24.38
C GLU A 255 8.78 -28.50 23.21
N ASN A 256 10.09 -28.30 23.13
CA ASN A 256 10.93 -28.98 22.15
C ASN A 256 11.53 -30.25 22.80
N PRO A 257 11.14 -31.46 22.36
CA PRO A 257 11.70 -32.71 22.90
C PRO A 257 13.21 -32.83 22.66
N ASP A 258 13.75 -32.18 21.64
CA ASP A 258 15.18 -32.20 21.33
C ASP A 258 16.00 -31.29 22.27
N THR A 259 15.34 -30.35 22.96
CA THR A 259 15.98 -29.45 23.93
C THR A 259 15.10 -29.27 25.18
N PRO A 260 15.13 -30.25 26.11
CA PRO A 260 14.27 -30.25 27.29
C PRO A 260 14.33 -28.93 28.07
N GLY A 261 13.17 -28.44 28.50
CA GLY A 261 13.03 -27.16 29.19
C GLY A 261 13.04 -25.93 28.28
N LYS A 262 13.20 -26.10 26.95
CA LYS A 262 13.03 -25.03 25.95
C LYS A 262 11.86 -25.35 25.02
N CYS A 263 11.32 -24.30 24.41
CA CYS A 263 10.29 -24.43 23.39
C CYS A 263 10.90 -24.39 21.99
N TRP A 264 10.13 -24.76 20.97
CA TRP A 264 10.58 -24.73 19.58
C TRP A 264 11.06 -23.36 19.09
N CYS A 265 10.69 -22.25 19.74
CA CYS A 265 11.12 -20.91 19.33
C CYS A 265 12.64 -20.79 19.19
N HIS A 266 13.40 -21.35 20.12
CA HIS A 266 14.86 -21.24 20.11
C HIS A 266 15.49 -21.97 18.91
N SER A 267 14.89 -23.08 18.47
CA SER A 267 15.36 -23.86 17.33
C SER A 267 14.95 -23.25 16.00
N ILE A 268 13.75 -22.68 15.92
CA ILE A 268 13.19 -22.13 14.67
C ILE A 268 13.68 -20.70 14.42
N TYR A 269 13.68 -19.86 15.45
CA TYR A 269 13.94 -18.42 15.33
C TYR A 269 15.25 -17.98 15.98
N GLY A 270 15.86 -18.83 16.82
CA GLY A 270 16.94 -18.38 17.71
C GLY A 270 16.43 -17.46 18.81
N ARG A 271 17.32 -16.61 19.33
CA ARG A 271 16.94 -15.51 20.24
C ARG A 271 16.45 -14.33 19.40
N VAL A 272 15.24 -13.86 19.67
CA VAL A 272 14.70 -12.65 19.05
C VAL A 272 15.12 -11.41 19.84
N PRO A 273 15.26 -10.24 19.20
CA PRO A 273 15.67 -9.03 19.88
C PRO A 273 14.47 -8.36 20.58
N ALA A 274 14.75 -7.43 21.50
CA ALA A 274 13.74 -6.87 22.40
C ALA A 274 12.63 -6.08 21.69
N GLU A 275 12.93 -5.50 20.53
CA GLU A 275 11.96 -4.72 19.75
C GLU A 275 10.79 -5.60 19.28
N THR A 276 10.98 -6.92 19.20
CA THR A 276 9.89 -7.85 18.87
C THR A 276 8.82 -7.93 19.96
N TYR A 277 9.10 -7.47 21.17
CA TYR A 277 8.12 -7.37 22.26
C TYR A 277 7.32 -6.06 22.23
N LEU A 278 7.60 -5.17 21.27
CA LEU A 278 6.85 -3.93 21.06
C LEU A 278 5.86 -4.07 19.89
N CYS A 279 4.63 -3.66 20.14
CA CYS A 279 3.63 -3.42 19.10
C CYS A 279 3.40 -1.90 19.02
N VAL A 280 4.00 -1.24 18.04
CA VAL A 280 3.82 0.21 17.82
C VAL A 280 2.77 0.45 16.76
N VAL A 281 1.76 1.25 17.08
CA VAL A 281 0.69 1.63 16.14
C VAL A 281 0.60 3.15 16.09
N GLU A 282 0.76 3.71 14.89
CA GLU A 282 0.54 5.14 14.67
C GLU A 282 -0.84 5.36 14.08
N VAL A 283 -1.60 6.26 14.69
CA VAL A 283 -2.95 6.62 14.28
C VAL A 283 -2.98 8.12 14.00
N GLU A 284 -3.47 8.50 12.82
CA GLU A 284 -3.61 9.90 12.47
C GLU A 284 -4.63 10.59 13.40
N PRO A 285 -4.30 11.73 14.04
CA PRO A 285 -5.16 12.40 15.01
C PRO A 285 -6.56 12.73 14.45
N GLU A 286 -6.60 13.16 13.19
CA GLU A 286 -7.81 13.58 12.48
C GLU A 286 -8.80 12.43 12.25
N HIS A 287 -8.36 11.19 12.42
CA HIS A 287 -9.13 9.99 12.12
C HIS A 287 -9.15 8.97 13.26
N ILE A 288 -8.79 9.38 14.48
CA ILE A 288 -8.65 8.46 15.62
C ILE A 288 -9.92 7.62 15.86
N ASP A 289 -11.09 8.24 15.70
CA ASP A 289 -12.40 7.62 15.91
C ASP A 289 -12.99 6.97 14.64
N SER A 290 -12.26 6.99 13.53
CA SER A 290 -12.69 6.33 12.31
C SER A 290 -12.93 4.84 12.58
N GLN A 291 -13.97 4.29 11.95
CA GLN A 291 -14.30 2.86 12.09
C GLN A 291 -13.11 1.98 11.71
N ALA A 292 -12.32 2.41 10.73
CA ALA A 292 -11.12 1.71 10.29
C ALA A 292 -10.03 1.67 11.38
N ASN A 293 -9.76 2.80 12.06
CA ASN A 293 -8.77 2.85 13.13
C ASN A 293 -9.24 2.08 14.37
N ARG A 294 -10.53 2.14 14.71
CA ARG A 294 -11.11 1.30 15.79
C ARG A 294 -10.93 -0.19 15.50
N GLN A 295 -11.19 -0.64 14.27
CA GLN A 295 -10.96 -2.02 13.88
C GLN A 295 -9.47 -2.38 13.93
N LEU A 296 -8.58 -1.56 13.36
CA LEU A 296 -7.14 -1.78 13.40
C LEU A 296 -6.61 -1.91 14.84
N LEU A 297 -6.96 -0.96 15.71
CA LEU A 297 -6.55 -0.96 17.11
C LEU A 297 -7.11 -2.16 17.86
N SER A 298 -8.36 -2.57 17.60
CA SER A 298 -8.93 -3.77 18.20
C SER A 298 -8.14 -5.04 17.83
N PHE A 299 -7.72 -5.15 16.56
CA PHE A 299 -6.90 -6.28 16.10
C PHE A 299 -5.51 -6.25 16.73
N LYS A 300 -4.84 -5.09 16.74
CA LYS A 300 -3.50 -4.96 17.31
C LYS A 300 -3.47 -5.18 18.81
N ARG A 301 -4.53 -4.76 19.52
CA ARG A 301 -4.69 -5.04 20.95
C ARG A 301 -4.85 -6.54 21.21
N SER A 302 -5.72 -7.21 20.46
CA SER A 302 -5.92 -8.65 20.61
C SER A 302 -4.64 -9.45 20.29
N ASP A 303 -3.86 -9.03 19.28
CA ASP A 303 -2.57 -9.66 18.96
C ASP A 303 -1.54 -9.44 20.05
N ALA A 304 -1.37 -8.19 20.49
CA ALA A 304 -0.41 -7.85 21.53
C ALA A 304 -0.73 -8.59 22.84
N GLU A 305 -2.01 -8.71 23.19
CA GLU A 305 -2.46 -9.49 24.34
C GLU A 305 -2.14 -10.98 24.18
N ALA A 306 -2.48 -11.59 23.04
CA ALA A 306 -2.20 -12.99 22.77
C ALA A 306 -0.69 -13.31 22.82
N MET A 307 0.14 -12.40 22.30
CA MET A 307 1.59 -12.55 22.22
C MET A 307 2.34 -12.07 23.48
N GLY A 308 1.65 -11.43 24.42
CA GLY A 308 2.28 -10.79 25.59
C GLY A 308 3.23 -9.63 25.22
N GLN A 309 2.92 -8.89 24.17
CA GLN A 309 3.66 -7.71 23.72
C GLN A 309 3.15 -6.42 24.40
N LEU A 310 4.00 -5.41 24.44
CA LEU A 310 3.65 -4.06 24.88
C LEU A 310 3.10 -3.27 23.70
N LEU A 311 1.82 -2.91 23.76
CA LEU A 311 1.17 -2.06 22.76
C LEU A 311 1.40 -0.58 23.09
N VAL A 312 1.97 0.16 22.14
CA VAL A 312 2.19 1.61 22.22
C VAL A 312 1.46 2.28 21.05
N ILE A 313 0.59 3.24 21.34
CA ILE A 313 -0.24 3.91 20.34
C ILE A 313 0.21 5.37 20.25
N LYS A 314 0.70 5.79 19.07
CA LYS A 314 0.95 7.20 18.76
C LYS A 314 -0.34 7.82 18.22
N SER A 315 -0.85 8.82 18.93
CA SER A 315 -2.05 9.56 18.55
C SER A 315 -1.77 11.07 18.41
N ASP A 316 -2.33 11.86 19.31
CA ASP A 316 -2.36 13.31 19.43
C ASP A 316 -1.24 13.89 20.32
N GLN A 317 -0.38 13.02 20.85
CA GLN A 317 0.72 13.38 21.75
C GLN A 317 1.75 14.26 21.03
N SER A 318 2.39 15.16 21.78
CA SER A 318 3.54 15.90 21.28
C SER A 318 4.70 14.94 20.96
N ASP A 319 5.60 15.35 20.04
CA ASP A 319 6.76 14.52 19.69
C ASP A 319 7.63 14.19 20.92
N THR A 320 7.75 15.12 21.88
CA THR A 320 8.49 14.88 23.12
C THR A 320 7.83 13.80 23.99
N GLU A 321 6.51 13.87 24.19
CA GLU A 321 5.76 12.86 24.95
C GLU A 321 5.85 11.49 24.27
N TRP A 322 5.74 11.46 22.94
CA TRP A 322 5.89 10.26 22.14
C TRP A 322 7.26 9.60 22.35
N GLN A 323 8.36 10.39 22.29
CA GLN A 323 9.70 9.85 22.50
C GLN A 323 9.89 9.32 23.92
N ILE A 324 9.33 9.96 24.94
CA ILE A 324 9.39 9.50 26.33
C ILE A 324 8.67 8.16 26.47
N GLN A 325 7.43 8.05 25.98
CA GLN A 325 6.63 6.83 26.07
C GLN A 325 7.27 5.68 25.29
N LEU A 326 7.77 5.94 24.08
CA LEU A 326 8.44 4.93 23.27
C LEU A 326 9.73 4.44 23.94
N ALA A 327 10.52 5.34 24.53
CA ALA A 327 11.74 4.99 25.25
C ALA A 327 11.44 4.17 26.51
N GLU A 328 10.37 4.49 27.24
CA GLU A 328 9.93 3.70 28.39
C GLU A 328 9.46 2.30 27.97
N ALA A 329 8.62 2.22 26.94
CA ALA A 329 8.17 0.94 26.39
C ALA A 329 9.36 0.09 25.90
N ALA A 330 10.36 0.69 25.26
CA ALA A 330 11.57 0.00 24.82
C ALA A 330 12.37 -0.59 25.99
N ARG A 331 12.49 0.12 27.12
CA ARG A 331 13.12 -0.44 28.33
C ARG A 331 12.31 -1.62 28.89
N ASN A 332 11.00 -1.51 28.95
CA ASN A 332 10.13 -2.58 29.42
C ASN A 332 10.18 -3.80 28.48
N ALA A 333 10.27 -3.58 27.16
CA ALA A 333 10.44 -4.63 26.18
C ALA A 333 11.79 -5.35 26.32
N GLN A 334 12.87 -4.61 26.64
CA GLN A 334 14.16 -5.19 26.95
C GLN A 334 14.09 -6.12 28.17
N GLN A 335 13.40 -5.68 29.23
CA GLN A 335 13.18 -6.50 30.42
C GLN A 335 12.38 -7.77 30.10
N LEU A 336 11.26 -7.64 29.38
CA LEU A 336 10.46 -8.79 28.94
C LEU A 336 11.28 -9.76 28.09
N CYS A 337 12.11 -9.26 27.18
CA CYS A 337 12.97 -10.09 26.36
C CYS A 337 13.95 -10.92 27.20
N VAL A 338 14.51 -10.34 28.27
CA VAL A 338 15.38 -11.07 29.20
C VAL A 338 14.59 -12.10 30.01
N GLU A 339 13.44 -11.71 30.58
CA GLU A 339 12.57 -12.59 31.37
C GLU A 339 12.07 -13.79 30.57
N LYS A 340 11.83 -13.61 29.28
CA LYS A 340 11.33 -14.64 28.35
C LYS A 340 12.46 -15.35 27.59
N ASP A 341 13.71 -15.14 27.99
CA ASP A 341 14.92 -15.72 27.38
C ASP A 341 15.01 -15.54 25.85
N GLY A 342 14.54 -14.40 25.36
CA GLY A 342 14.53 -14.06 23.93
C GLY A 342 13.68 -15.00 23.07
N ARG A 343 12.64 -15.65 23.63
CA ARG A 343 11.71 -16.46 22.82
C ARG A 343 10.82 -15.58 21.94
N ALA A 344 10.37 -16.09 20.80
CA ALA A 344 9.53 -15.31 19.90
C ALA A 344 8.11 -15.09 20.47
N PRO A 345 7.62 -13.84 20.60
CA PRO A 345 6.33 -13.56 21.25
C PRO A 345 5.11 -14.08 20.50
N TRP A 346 5.20 -14.27 19.18
CA TRP A 346 4.13 -14.88 18.38
C TRP A 346 3.98 -16.39 18.60
N GLY A 347 4.89 -17.03 19.35
CA GLY A 347 4.81 -18.43 19.72
C GLY A 347 5.32 -19.41 18.65
N CYS A 348 5.36 -20.68 19.04
CA CYS A 348 5.81 -21.80 18.19
C CYS A 348 4.81 -22.96 18.13
N GLN A 349 3.61 -22.81 18.70
CA GLN A 349 2.58 -23.85 18.69
C GLN A 349 2.19 -24.33 17.28
N TRP A 350 2.27 -23.42 16.29
CA TRP A 350 2.00 -23.75 14.89
C TRP A 350 2.97 -24.81 14.36
N PHE A 351 4.23 -24.81 14.81
CA PHE A 351 5.25 -25.72 14.33
C PHE A 351 5.02 -27.13 14.86
N GLU A 352 4.70 -27.24 16.16
CA GLU A 352 4.33 -28.51 16.76
C GLU A 352 3.11 -29.12 16.05
N LYS A 353 2.09 -28.31 15.79
CA LYS A 353 0.89 -28.74 15.05
C LYS A 353 1.22 -29.16 13.61
N TRP A 354 2.04 -28.37 12.93
CA TRP A 354 2.52 -28.68 11.58
C TRP A 354 3.30 -30.00 11.57
N LYS A 355 4.23 -30.20 12.51
CA LYS A 355 5.01 -31.42 12.65
C LYS A 355 4.10 -32.63 12.85
N GLN A 356 3.12 -32.54 13.76
CA GLN A 356 2.13 -33.59 13.98
C GLN A 356 1.35 -33.93 12.70
N ASN A 357 0.95 -32.92 11.94
CA ASN A 357 0.23 -33.11 10.67
C ASN A 357 1.13 -33.80 9.61
N VAL A 358 2.40 -33.40 9.52
CA VAL A 358 3.38 -34.01 8.61
C VAL A 358 3.67 -35.46 9.00
N ASP A 359 3.91 -35.72 10.29
CA ASP A 359 4.17 -37.06 10.81
C ASP A 359 2.96 -37.98 10.53
N LEU A 360 1.74 -37.48 10.73
CA LEU A 360 0.53 -38.23 10.43
C LEU A 360 0.38 -38.52 8.93
N ALA A 361 0.64 -37.54 8.06
CA ALA A 361 0.61 -37.74 6.62
C ALA A 361 1.66 -38.79 6.17
N ALA A 362 2.86 -38.75 6.76
CA ALA A 362 3.91 -39.74 6.49
C ALA A 362 3.52 -41.14 6.98
N GLN A 363 2.92 -41.26 8.17
CA GLN A 363 2.39 -42.54 8.69
C GLN A 363 1.30 -43.13 7.80
N LEU A 364 0.50 -42.28 7.15
CA LEU A 364 -0.53 -42.68 6.19
C LEU A 364 0.03 -42.99 4.80
N GLY A 365 1.35 -42.89 4.59
CA GLY A 365 1.99 -43.18 3.30
C GLY A 365 1.75 -42.12 2.22
N GLN A 366 1.42 -40.89 2.61
CA GLN A 366 1.14 -39.80 1.67
C GLN A 366 2.44 -39.23 1.10
N GLU A 367 2.43 -38.90 -0.19
CA GLU A 367 3.51 -38.17 -0.84
C GLU A 367 3.53 -36.72 -0.33
N LEU A 368 4.64 -36.30 0.27
CA LEU A 368 4.78 -34.97 0.86
C LEU A 368 5.29 -33.97 -0.19
N HIS A 369 4.47 -32.97 -0.52
CA HIS A 369 4.80 -31.92 -1.48
C HIS A 369 5.22 -30.62 -0.79
N VAL A 370 6.41 -30.14 -1.13
CA VAL A 370 6.92 -28.84 -0.71
C VAL A 370 6.79 -27.84 -1.86
N CYS A 371 5.78 -26.98 -1.80
CA CYS A 371 5.62 -25.86 -2.70
C CYS A 371 6.68 -24.79 -2.41
N ARG A 372 7.52 -24.48 -3.40
CA ARG A 372 8.47 -23.35 -3.37
C ARG A 372 7.99 -22.27 -4.34
N ALA A 373 7.99 -21.01 -3.90
CA ALA A 373 7.76 -19.90 -4.80
C ALA A 373 8.90 -19.83 -5.84
N GLN A 374 8.60 -20.05 -7.12
CA GLN A 374 9.54 -19.76 -8.19
C GLN A 374 9.64 -18.23 -8.33
N GLY A 375 10.75 -17.65 -7.88
CA GLY A 375 11.14 -16.31 -8.30
C GLY A 375 11.42 -16.29 -9.81
N PRO A 376 11.43 -15.11 -10.47
CA PRO A 376 11.86 -15.03 -11.85
C PRO A 376 13.30 -15.53 -11.95
N ARG A 377 13.49 -16.73 -12.50
CA ARG A 377 14.82 -17.24 -12.86
C ARG A 377 15.36 -16.31 -13.94
N LYS A 378 16.32 -15.45 -13.59
CA LYS A 378 17.26 -14.93 -14.58
C LYS A 378 18.03 -16.12 -15.11
N GLY A 379 17.65 -16.56 -16.31
CA GLY A 379 18.42 -17.40 -17.22
C GLY A 379 19.05 -18.67 -16.62
N ALA A 380 18.42 -19.82 -16.87
CA ALA A 380 19.11 -21.00 -17.40
C ALA A 380 18.09 -22.10 -17.70
N LEU A 381 18.06 -22.51 -18.98
CA LEU A 381 17.66 -23.85 -19.38
C LEU A 381 18.46 -24.87 -18.54
N GLY A 382 17.80 -25.95 -18.11
CA GLY A 382 18.50 -27.08 -17.48
C GLY A 382 17.57 -27.97 -16.67
N SER A 383 16.99 -28.94 -17.38
CA SER A 383 16.50 -30.26 -16.95
C SER A 383 16.65 -30.72 -15.48
N ALA A 384 15.54 -31.24 -14.97
CA ALA A 384 15.36 -32.54 -14.28
C ALA A 384 16.38 -32.96 -13.20
N LEU A 385 15.92 -33.01 -11.95
CA LEU A 385 15.50 -34.22 -11.21
C LEU A 385 14.95 -33.81 -9.84
#